data_AF-A0A085ZYT0-F1
#
_entry.id   AF-A0A085ZYT0-F1
#
_cell.length_a   1.000
_cell.length_b   1.000
_cell.length_c   1.000
_cell.angle_alpha   90.00
_cell.angle_beta   90.00
_cell.angle_gamma   90.00
#
_symmetry.space_group_name_H-M   'P 1'
#
loop_
_entity.id
_entity.type
_entity.pdbx_description
1 polymer ?
#
loop_
_entity_poly.entity_id
_entity_poly.type
_entity_poly.pdbx_seq_one_letter_code
_entity_poly.pdbx_strand_id
1 'polypeptide(L)'
;MKKKIFISLTALTLLFSVYYYWQNRYVEFKPVIPVDIGRTLFVFSQNEFYRIAEPNEIPPDFYKNIEPTLKNCGIDYIFKNGVIYAKYKQINDYETIWNYTINSKDSAWFNKRAWWREK
;
A
#
# COMPACT_ATOMS: atom_id res chain seq x y z
N MET A 1 15.41 -13.37 -40.46
CA MET A 1 14.54 -12.38 -39.80
C MET A 1 13.56 -13.00 -38.80
N LYS A 2 12.87 -14.09 -39.14
CA LYS A 2 11.93 -14.80 -38.23
C LYS A 2 12.51 -15.17 -36.84
N LYS A 3 13.74 -15.71 -36.77
CA LYS A 3 14.41 -16.03 -35.49
C LYS A 3 14.62 -14.81 -34.57
N LYS A 4 14.96 -13.64 -35.12
CA LYS A 4 15.16 -12.40 -34.34
C LYS A 4 13.85 -11.89 -33.74
N ILE A 5 12.75 -11.96 -34.51
CA ILE A 5 11.40 -11.59 -34.07
C ILE A 5 10.93 -12.53 -32.95
N PHE A 6 11.21 -13.83 -33.07
CA PHE A 6 10.85 -14.79 -32.03
C PHE A 6 11.60 -14.51 -30.72
N ILE A 7 12.90 -14.23 -30.78
CA ILE A 7 13.71 -13.88 -29.61
C ILE A 7 13.19 -12.59 -28.95
N SER A 8 12.88 -11.55 -29.73
CA SER A 8 12.34 -10.30 -29.18
C SER A 8 10.97 -10.50 -28.53
N LEU A 9 10.09 -11.32 -29.13
CA LEU A 9 8.78 -11.60 -28.57
C LEU A 9 8.90 -12.39 -27.26
N THR A 10 9.75 -13.41 -27.22
CA THR A 10 10.01 -14.20 -26.00
C THR A 10 10.59 -13.33 -24.89
N ALA A 11 11.54 -12.45 -25.19
CA ALA A 11 12.10 -11.52 -24.21
C ALA A 11 11.04 -10.56 -23.66
N LEU A 12 10.16 -10.04 -24.52
CA LEU A 12 9.06 -9.18 -24.12
C LEU A 12 8.08 -9.91 -23.19
N THR A 13 7.69 -11.15 -23.54
CA THR A 13 6.81 -11.96 -22.68
C THR A 13 7.43 -12.25 -21.32
N LEU A 14 8.73 -12.53 -21.26
CA LEU A 14 9.45 -12.73 -20.00
C LEU A 14 9.46 -11.45 -19.16
N LEU A 15 9.77 -10.29 -19.76
CA LEU A 15 9.75 -9.00 -19.07
C LEU A 15 8.37 -8.67 -18.49
N PHE A 16 7.31 -8.85 -19.29
CA PHE A 16 5.95 -8.66 -18.79
C PHE A 16 5.61 -9.64 -17.68
N SER A 17 6.00 -10.91 -17.81
CA SER A 17 5.74 -11.92 -16.77
C SER A 17 6.40 -11.56 -15.44
N VAL A 18 7.66 -11.11 -15.48
CA VAL A 18 8.40 -10.63 -14.30
C VAL A 18 7.70 -9.40 -13.72
N TYR A 19 7.30 -8.44 -14.55
CA TYR A 19 6.59 -7.24 -14.10
C TYR A 19 5.25 -7.58 -13.42
N TYR A 20 4.44 -8.43 -14.04
CA TYR A 20 3.16 -8.85 -13.47
C TYR A 20 3.33 -9.64 -12.16
N TYR A 21 4.36 -10.49 -12.09
CA TYR A 21 4.71 -11.18 -10.86
C TYR A 21 5.08 -10.19 -9.75
N TRP A 22 5.93 -9.20 -10.07
CA TRP A 22 6.37 -8.19 -9.12
C TRP A 22 5.19 -7.37 -8.56
N GLN A 23 4.29 -6.92 -9.43
CA GLN A 23 3.12 -6.11 -9.06
C GLN A 23 2.08 -6.86 -8.22
N ASN A 24 1.92 -8.18 -8.43
CA ASN A 24 0.94 -8.99 -7.71
C ASN A 24 1.52 -9.71 -6.49
N ARG A 25 2.80 -9.49 -6.17
CA ARG A 25 3.41 -10.03 -4.96
C ARG A 25 2.77 -9.40 -3.72
N TYR A 26 2.46 -10.23 -2.73
CA TYR A 26 2.05 -9.77 -1.41
C TYR A 26 3.27 -9.31 -0.62
N VAL A 27 3.23 -8.07 -0.15
CA VAL A 27 4.24 -7.49 0.72
C VAL A 27 3.58 -7.05 2.02
N GLU A 28 4.38 -7.01 3.08
CA GLU A 28 3.92 -6.60 4.40
C GLU A 28 3.43 -5.15 4.35
N PHE A 29 2.23 -4.92 4.88
CA PHE A 29 1.67 -3.58 5.03
C PHE A 29 2.38 -2.89 6.20
N LYS A 30 3.31 -1.99 5.91
CA LYS A 30 3.97 -1.22 6.98
C LYS A 30 3.32 0.15 7.11
N PRO A 31 2.93 0.59 8.32
CA PRO A 31 2.45 1.93 8.52
C PRO A 31 3.52 2.94 8.13
N VAL A 32 3.03 4.07 7.65
CA VAL A 32 3.86 5.19 7.22
C VAL A 32 3.62 6.35 8.18
N ILE A 33 4.64 7.17 8.42
CA ILE A 33 4.60 8.35 9.27
C ILE A 33 5.13 9.53 8.43
N PRO A 34 4.51 10.72 8.50
CA PRO A 34 5.05 11.91 7.87
C PRO A 34 6.40 12.25 8.48
N VAL A 35 7.36 12.57 7.63
CA VAL A 35 8.66 13.10 8.06
C VAL A 35 8.47 14.56 8.40
N ASP A 36 8.87 14.97 9.61
CA ASP A 36 8.82 16.37 10.03
C ASP A 36 10.00 17.11 9.37
N ILE A 37 9.75 17.63 8.17
CA ILE A 37 10.78 18.22 7.32
C ILE A 37 10.98 19.68 7.74
N GLY A 38 11.80 19.89 8.77
CA GLY A 38 12.21 21.23 9.23
C GLY A 38 13.14 22.00 8.27
N ARG A 39 13.38 21.51 7.05
CA ARG A 39 14.20 22.15 6.02
C ARG A 39 13.63 21.87 4.63
N THR A 40 13.52 22.90 3.81
CA THR A 40 13.07 22.85 2.41
C THR A 40 13.92 21.84 1.61
N LEU A 41 13.43 20.61 1.48
CA LEU A 41 13.97 19.64 0.54
C LEU A 41 13.44 19.98 -0.85
N PHE A 42 14.27 19.84 -1.88
CA PHE A 42 13.82 19.84 -3.26
C PHE A 42 13.02 18.55 -3.47
N VAL A 43 11.70 18.64 -3.30
CA VAL A 43 10.82 17.48 -3.36
C VAL A 43 10.56 17.09 -4.81
N PHE A 44 11.00 15.90 -5.20
CA PHE A 44 10.74 15.34 -6.53
C PHE A 44 9.53 14.40 -6.54
N SER A 45 9.07 13.93 -5.37
CA SER A 45 7.91 13.02 -5.24
C SER A 45 7.20 13.19 -3.90
N GLN A 46 5.86 13.08 -3.90
CA GLN A 46 5.04 13.09 -2.68
C GLN A 46 5.44 11.99 -1.68
N ASN A 47 6.07 10.90 -2.15
CA ASN A 47 6.59 9.84 -1.28
C ASN A 47 7.74 10.30 -0.37
N GLU A 48 8.42 11.40 -0.67
CA GLU A 48 9.54 11.91 0.14
C GLU A 48 9.07 12.58 1.45
N PHE A 49 7.78 12.90 1.57
CA PHE A 49 7.18 13.39 2.80
C PHE A 49 6.93 12.30 3.84
N TYR A 50 7.21 11.05 3.50
CA TYR A 50 6.74 9.89 4.24
C TYR A 50 7.87 8.90 4.49
N ARG A 51 7.93 8.34 5.70
CA ARG A 51 8.82 7.22 6.03
C ARG A 51 8.04 6.05 6.60
N ILE A 52 8.57 4.85 6.40
CA ILE A 52 8.04 3.65 7.04
C ILE A 52 8.30 3.74 8.55
N ALA A 53 7.27 3.46 9.36
CA ALA A 53 7.37 3.42 10.81
C ALA A 53 8.33 2.31 11.26
N GLU A 54 9.13 2.57 12.27
CA GLU A 54 9.94 1.53 12.90
C GLU A 54 9.06 0.60 13.75
N PRO A 55 9.45 -0.66 13.99
CA PRO A 55 8.62 -1.64 14.70
C PRO A 55 8.15 -1.21 16.11
N ASN A 56 8.94 -0.37 16.79
CA ASN A 56 8.64 0.25 18.08
C ASN A 56 7.62 1.40 17.99
N GLU A 57 7.47 2.04 16.82
CA GLU A 57 6.52 3.11 16.56
C GLU A 57 5.15 2.58 16.11
N ILE A 58 5.05 1.29 15.81
CA ILE A 58 3.80 0.63 15.41
C ILE A 58 2.97 0.28 16.65
N PRO A 59 1.74 0.83 16.80
CA PRO A 59 0.85 0.41 17.87
C PRO A 59 0.56 -1.09 17.79
N PRO A 60 0.51 -1.82 18.91
CA PRO A 60 0.31 -3.28 18.90
C PRO A 60 -1.02 -3.69 18.24
N ASP A 61 -2.06 -2.87 18.33
CA ASP A 61 -3.38 -3.12 17.73
C ASP A 61 -3.53 -2.55 16.31
N PHE A 62 -2.46 -2.02 15.70
CA PHE A 62 -2.52 -1.34 14.41
C PHE A 62 -3.16 -2.19 13.31
N TYR A 63 -2.69 -3.43 13.15
CA TYR A 63 -3.16 -4.33 12.10
C TYR A 63 -4.65 -4.69 12.27
N LYS A 64 -5.12 -4.79 13.52
CA LYS A 64 -6.54 -5.05 13.81
C LYS A 64 -7.41 -3.84 13.47
N ASN A 65 -6.91 -2.62 13.71
CA ASN A 65 -7.64 -1.39 13.47
C ASN A 65 -7.71 -1.02 11.97
N ILE A 66 -6.69 -1.38 11.19
CA ILE A 66 -6.64 -1.06 9.76
C ILE A 66 -7.35 -2.10 8.87
N GLU A 67 -7.50 -3.33 9.34
CA GLU A 67 -8.24 -4.40 8.64
C GLU A 67 -9.62 -3.95 8.10
N PRO A 68 -10.52 -3.34 8.90
CA PRO A 68 -11.81 -2.90 8.40
C PRO A 68 -11.69 -1.75 7.38
N THR A 69 -10.69 -0.88 7.51
CA THR A 69 -10.41 0.18 6.52
C THR A 69 -9.98 -0.42 5.18
N LEU A 70 -9.06 -1.37 5.18
CA LEU A 70 -8.61 -2.06 3.96
C LEU A 70 -9.74 -2.82 3.29
N LYS A 71 -10.57 -3.54 4.08
CA LYS A 71 -11.77 -4.21 3.58
C LYS A 71 -12.75 -3.23 2.95
N ASN A 72 -12.95 -2.08 3.59
CA ASN A 72 -13.86 -1.04 3.11
C ASN A 72 -13.39 -0.35 1.82
N CYS A 73 -12.08 -0.26 1.63
CA CYS A 73 -11.44 0.27 0.42
C CYS A 73 -11.29 -0.76 -0.70
N GLY A 74 -11.70 -2.02 -0.48
CA GLY A 74 -11.61 -3.08 -1.48
C GLY A 74 -10.17 -3.50 -1.80
N ILE A 75 -9.27 -3.38 -0.82
CA ILE A 75 -7.88 -3.83 -0.97
C ILE A 75 -7.81 -5.34 -0.79
N ASP A 76 -7.08 -6.02 -1.68
CA ASP A 76 -6.82 -7.44 -1.54
C ASP A 76 -5.70 -7.64 -0.52
N TYR A 77 -6.05 -8.16 0.65
CA TYR A 77 -5.10 -8.43 1.72
C TYR A 77 -5.18 -9.86 2.26
N ILE A 78 -4.08 -10.30 2.86
CA ILE A 78 -3.95 -11.58 3.57
C ILE A 78 -3.54 -11.26 5.00
N PHE A 79 -4.30 -11.73 5.97
CA PHE A 79 -3.93 -11.66 7.38
C PHE A 79 -3.15 -12.92 7.76
N LYS A 80 -1.91 -12.77 8.22
CA LYS A 80 -1.07 -13.89 8.64
C LYS A 80 -0.21 -13.49 9.84
N ASN A 81 -0.23 -14.29 10.89
CA ASN A 81 0.57 -14.08 12.12
C ASN A 81 0.38 -12.69 12.76
N GLY A 82 -0.83 -12.13 12.73
CA GLY A 82 -1.09 -10.80 13.29
C GLY A 82 -0.70 -9.63 12.38
N VAL A 83 -0.19 -9.91 11.18
CA VAL A 83 0.30 -8.93 10.22
C VAL A 83 -0.52 -8.99 8.94
N ILE A 84 -0.77 -7.83 8.35
CA ILE A 84 -1.48 -7.72 7.07
C ILE A 84 -0.47 -7.66 5.92
N TYR A 85 -0.71 -8.45 4.89
CA TYR A 85 0.01 -8.40 3.63
C TYR A 85 -0.93 -7.94 2.52
N ALA A 86 -0.53 -6.98 1.71
CA ALA A 86 -1.32 -6.51 0.57
C ALA A 86 -0.49 -6.59 -0.73
N LYS A 87 -1.17 -6.59 -1.88
CA LYS A 87 -0.49 -6.63 -3.18
C LYS A 87 0.32 -5.35 -3.39
N TYR A 88 1.58 -5.50 -3.81
CA TYR A 88 2.51 -4.39 -4.04
C TYR A 88 1.89 -3.25 -4.86
N LYS A 89 1.18 -3.57 -5.95
CA LYS A 89 0.51 -2.57 -6.80
C LYS A 89 -0.48 -1.65 -6.07
N GLN A 90 -1.07 -2.11 -4.96
CA GLN A 90 -2.06 -1.36 -4.17
C GLN A 90 -1.40 -0.56 -3.04
N ILE A 91 -0.16 -0.88 -2.67
CA ILE A 91 0.57 -0.30 -1.54
C ILE A 91 1.97 0.18 -1.93
N ASN A 92 2.13 0.63 -3.17
CA ASN A 92 3.38 1.20 -3.68
C ASN A 92 3.48 2.72 -3.41
N ASP A 93 2.36 3.36 -3.11
CA ASP A 93 2.27 4.79 -2.86
C ASP A 93 2.15 5.07 -1.35
N TYR A 94 3.10 5.83 -0.81
CA TYR A 94 3.16 6.11 0.62
C TYR A 94 2.07 7.08 1.05
N GLU A 95 1.60 7.96 0.17
CA GLU A 95 0.45 8.80 0.44
C GLU A 95 -0.82 7.97 0.61
N THR A 96 -1.02 6.98 -0.28
CA THR A 96 -2.14 6.03 -0.17
C THR A 96 -2.08 5.23 1.14
N ILE A 97 -0.90 4.73 1.52
CA ILE A 97 -0.72 4.00 2.80
C ILE A 97 -1.01 4.92 4.01
N TRP A 98 -0.54 6.17 3.95
CA TRP A 98 -0.79 7.16 4.98
C TRP A 98 -2.28 7.48 5.13
N ASN A 99 -3.00 7.64 4.02
CA ASN A 99 -4.44 7.86 4.02
C ASN A 99 -5.20 6.71 4.70
N TYR A 100 -4.83 5.45 4.43
CA TYR A 100 -5.43 4.31 5.15
C TYR A 100 -5.06 4.30 6.63
N THR A 101 -3.83 4.68 6.97
CA THR A 101 -3.34 4.77 8.34
C THR A 101 -4.09 5.84 9.13
N ILE A 102 -4.30 7.04 8.59
CA ILE A 102 -5.13 8.09 9.22
C ILE A 102 -6.58 7.63 9.36
N ASN A 103 -7.18 7.11 8.28
CA ASN A 103 -8.58 6.70 8.29
C ASN A 103 -8.86 5.56 9.29
N SER A 104 -7.86 4.72 9.58
CA SER A 104 -7.96 3.71 10.64
C SER A 104 -7.92 4.28 12.07
N LYS A 105 -7.37 5.48 12.26
CA LYS A 105 -7.31 6.18 13.57
C LYS A 105 -8.53 7.07 13.81
N ASP A 106 -9.17 7.56 12.74
CA ASP A 106 -10.32 8.46 12.85
C ASP A 106 -11.64 7.68 13.01
N SER A 107 -12.17 7.67 14.25
CA SER A 107 -13.49 7.10 14.56
C SER A 107 -14.64 7.72 13.74
N ALA A 108 -14.48 8.96 13.26
CA ALA A 108 -15.49 9.64 12.45
C ALA A 108 -15.61 9.02 11.05
N TRP A 109 -14.56 8.41 10.52
CA TRP A 109 -14.59 7.75 9.20
C TRP A 109 -15.49 6.50 9.21
N PHE A 110 -15.47 5.75 10.31
CA PHE A 110 -16.35 4.61 10.52
C PHE A 110 -17.82 5.04 10.69
N ASN A 111 -18.07 6.15 11.40
CA ASN A 111 -19.42 6.70 11.57
C ASN A 111 -19.97 7.33 10.29
N LYS A 112 -19.13 7.93 9.43
CA LYS A 112 -19.57 8.56 8.18
C LYS A 112 -20.26 7.57 7.24
N ARG A 113 -19.87 6.29 7.26
CA ARG A 113 -20.48 5.25 6.42
C ARG A 113 -21.76 4.65 7.01
N ALA A 114 -21.99 4.74 8.32
CA ALA A 114 -23.29 4.37 8.90
C ALA A 114 -24.40 5.26 8.29
N TRP A 115 -24.10 6.55 8.10
CA TRP A 115 -25.01 7.51 7.47
C TRP A 115 -25.32 7.24 5.99
N TRP A 116 -24.40 6.64 5.22
CA TRP A 116 -24.64 6.30 3.80
C TRP A 116 -25.31 4.94 3.59
N ARG A 117 -25.40 4.10 4.63
CA ARG A 117 -26.08 2.80 4.58
C ARG A 117 -27.53 2.85 5.06
N GLU A 118 -27.96 3.96 5.65
CA GLU A 118 -29.32 4.20 6.14
C GLU A 118 -30.20 5.00 5.16
N LYS A 119 -29.76 5.18 3.91
CA LYS A 119 -30.54 5.80 2.84
C LYS A 119 -30.74 4.84 1.68
#